data_AF-A0A967MW13-F1
#
_entry.id   AF-A0A967MW13-F1
#
_cell.length_a   1.000
_cell.length_b   1.000
_cell.length_c   1.000
_cell.angle_alpha   90.00
_cell.angle_beta   90.00
_cell.angle_gamma   90.00
#
_symmetry.space_group_name_H-M   'P 1'
#
loop_
_entity.id
_entity.type
_entity.pdbx_description
1 polymer ?
#
loop_
_entity_poly.entity_id
_entity_poly.type
_entity_poly.pdbx_seq_one_letter_code
_entity_poly.pdbx_strand_id
1 'polypeptide(L)'
;MTNKNKISHWWNELLSRFEENSILQTYQWGEVKEQFGWKATLHIWKIDSAESHEDNSKNRFAHHTILFRETDQHVRFDPDRIVAASMVLMREASISGLPFSPRIFYAPRGPLLHSWDDENLRRKVLEDLISFAKENGAIFIKVDPEVVIGYGEPNPSLDNNHPGNTVIREMQSAGWTYSPSQIQFKNTMLLALKKSEEDLLMDMKQKTRYNIRLSDRKGVSVRIG
;
A
#
# COMPACT_ATOMS: atom_id res chain seq x y z
N MET A 1 -12.89 26.91 4.17
CA MET A 1 -12.45 25.55 3.77
C MET A 1 -12.51 24.65 4.98
N THR A 2 -13.40 23.67 4.98
CA THR A 2 -13.62 22.73 6.10
C THR A 2 -12.40 21.84 6.31
N ASN A 3 -12.09 21.54 7.58
CA ASN A 3 -10.88 20.83 8.02
C ASN A 3 -10.67 19.46 7.35
N LYS A 4 -11.77 18.80 6.97
CA LYS A 4 -11.80 17.54 6.21
C LYS A 4 -10.94 17.58 4.93
N ASN A 5 -10.86 18.73 4.27
CA ASN A 5 -10.08 18.87 3.03
C ASN A 5 -8.56 18.90 3.27
N LYS A 6 -8.09 19.23 4.48
CA LYS A 6 -6.66 19.37 4.76
C LYS A 6 -5.97 18.02 4.97
N ILE A 7 -6.51 17.15 5.82
CA ILE A 7 -5.92 15.83 6.08
C ILE A 7 -5.99 14.91 4.85
N SER A 8 -7.10 14.95 4.11
CA SER A 8 -7.25 14.19 2.87
C SER A 8 -6.20 14.60 1.84
N HIS A 9 -6.01 15.90 1.64
CA HIS A 9 -5.01 16.41 0.71
C HIS A 9 -3.59 16.07 1.16
N TRP A 10 -3.24 16.31 2.44
CA TRP A 10 -1.93 16.00 2.99
C TRP A 10 -1.60 14.50 2.89
N TRP A 11 -2.55 13.63 3.23
CA TRP A 11 -2.34 12.18 3.12
C TRP A 11 -2.06 11.76 1.68
N ASN A 12 -2.87 12.25 0.72
CA ASN A 12 -2.66 11.91 -0.68
C ASN A 12 -1.36 12.52 -1.25
N GLU A 13 -0.97 13.71 -0.80
CA GLU A 13 0.34 14.30 -1.14
C GLU A 13 1.48 13.42 -0.61
N LEU A 14 1.39 12.96 0.64
CA LEU A 14 2.34 12.02 1.22
C LEU A 14 2.44 10.73 0.39
N LEU A 15 1.30 10.12 0.04
CA LEU A 15 1.28 8.89 -0.76
C LEU A 15 2.00 9.04 -2.11
N SER A 16 1.89 10.22 -2.74
CA SER A 16 2.55 10.49 -4.03
C SER A 16 4.07 10.48 -3.97
N ARG A 17 4.66 10.50 -2.77
CA ARG A 17 6.11 10.43 -2.53
C ARG A 17 6.64 9.00 -2.48
N PHE A 18 5.77 8.00 -2.41
CA PHE A 18 6.15 6.59 -2.53
C PHE A 18 6.13 6.18 -4.01
N GLU A 19 7.21 5.53 -4.46
CA GLU A 19 7.33 5.02 -5.83
C GLU A 19 6.21 4.04 -6.14
N GLU A 20 6.05 3.04 -5.27
CA GLU A 20 4.92 2.12 -5.31
C GLU A 20 3.81 2.67 -4.42
N ASN A 21 2.83 3.36 -5.02
CA ASN A 21 1.63 3.82 -4.35
C ASN A 21 0.37 3.19 -4.95
N SER A 22 -0.73 3.23 -4.21
CA SER A 22 -1.98 2.58 -4.64
C SER A 22 -3.19 3.44 -4.34
N ILE A 23 -4.16 3.42 -5.26
CA ILE A 23 -5.48 4.02 -5.03
C ILE A 23 -6.14 3.45 -3.75
N LEU A 24 -5.83 2.18 -3.40
CA LEU A 24 -6.38 1.52 -2.22
C LEU A 24 -5.82 2.06 -0.89
N GLN A 25 -4.76 2.86 -0.94
CA GLN A 25 -4.20 3.53 0.23
C GLN A 25 -4.68 4.99 0.34
N THR A 26 -5.34 5.54 -0.69
CA THR A 26 -5.80 6.94 -0.72
C THR A 26 -6.87 7.23 0.33
N TYR A 27 -6.98 8.49 0.72
CA TYR A 27 -8.00 8.93 1.68
C TYR A 27 -9.41 8.59 1.19
N GLN A 28 -9.69 8.83 -0.09
CA GLN A 28 -10.99 8.56 -0.72
C GLN A 28 -11.37 7.09 -0.68
N TRP A 29 -10.39 6.18 -0.77
CA TRP A 29 -10.66 4.75 -0.60
C TRP A 29 -11.16 4.42 0.81
N GLY A 30 -10.55 5.02 1.83
CA GLY A 30 -11.05 4.96 3.20
C GLY A 30 -12.50 5.46 3.31
N GLU A 31 -12.82 6.60 2.69
CA GLU A 31 -14.18 7.14 2.68
C GLU A 31 -15.20 6.21 2.00
N VAL A 32 -14.81 5.56 0.90
CA VAL A 32 -15.65 4.56 0.23
C VAL A 32 -15.86 3.36 1.15
N LYS A 33 -14.81 2.86 1.79
CA LYS A 33 -14.89 1.65 2.63
C LYS A 33 -15.69 1.87 3.92
N GLU A 34 -15.70 3.08 4.47
CA GLU A 34 -16.57 3.41 5.61
C GLU A 34 -18.05 3.21 5.30
N GLN A 35 -18.49 3.43 4.05
CA GLN A 35 -19.88 3.20 3.63
C GLN A 35 -20.26 1.70 3.67
N PHE A 36 -19.27 0.80 3.70
CA PHE A 36 -19.45 -0.64 3.76
C PHE A 36 -19.07 -1.23 5.12
N GLY A 37 -19.07 -0.41 6.18
CA GLY A 37 -18.87 -0.84 7.56
C GLY A 37 -17.41 -1.08 7.96
N TRP A 38 -16.45 -0.55 7.19
CA TRP A 38 -15.06 -0.49 7.63
C TRP A 38 -14.79 0.80 8.42
N LYS A 39 -13.75 0.81 9.23
CA LYS A 39 -13.21 1.99 9.91
C LYS A 39 -11.76 2.13 9.50
N ALA A 40 -11.37 3.28 8.97
CA ALA A 40 -10.00 3.51 8.55
C ALA A 40 -9.17 4.12 9.69
N THR A 41 -7.89 3.79 9.73
CA THR A 41 -6.85 4.49 10.50
C THR A 41 -5.65 4.73 9.59
N LEU A 42 -4.99 5.87 9.73
CA LEU A 42 -3.80 6.21 8.97
C LEU A 42 -2.58 6.01 9.86
N HIS A 43 -1.55 5.38 9.32
CA HIS A 43 -0.32 5.08 10.04
C HIS A 43 0.85 5.68 9.28
N ILE A 44 1.78 6.31 10.00
CA ILE A 44 3.02 6.80 9.43
C ILE A 44 4.21 6.40 10.29
N TRP A 45 5.37 6.27 9.68
CA TRP A 45 6.65 6.10 10.34
C TRP A 45 7.58 7.21 9.88
N LYS A 46 8.14 7.94 10.84
CA LYS A 46 9.09 9.03 10.57
C LYS A 46 10.45 8.73 11.18
N ILE A 47 11.51 9.26 10.58
CA ILE A 47 12.85 9.25 11.16
C ILE A 47 12.81 10.11 12.44
N ASP A 48 13.21 9.54 13.57
CA ASP A 48 13.37 10.27 14.83
C ASP A 48 14.68 11.08 14.79
N SER A 49 14.63 12.36 15.21
CA SER A 49 15.79 13.27 15.18
C SER A 49 16.60 13.25 16.46
N ALA A 50 16.21 12.46 17.47
CA ALA A 50 17.03 12.25 18.66
C ALA A 50 18.23 11.34 18.33
N GLU A 51 19.27 11.96 17.77
CA GLU A 51 20.71 11.67 17.80
C GLU A 51 21.19 10.34 18.41
N SER A 52 21.86 9.50 17.62
CA SER A 52 23.34 9.46 17.46
C SER A 52 24.12 8.75 18.59
N HIS A 53 23.72 7.52 18.92
CA HIS A 53 24.67 6.52 19.37
C HIS A 53 24.61 5.33 18.41
N GLU A 54 25.78 4.90 17.94
CA GLU A 54 26.04 3.90 16.89
C GLU A 54 25.36 2.53 17.09
N ASP A 55 24.67 2.31 18.20
CA ASP A 55 24.19 1.00 18.63
C ASP A 55 22.66 0.83 18.64
N ASN A 56 21.87 1.85 18.25
CA ASN A 56 20.40 1.79 18.34
C ASN A 56 19.66 1.94 16.99
N SER A 57 20.21 1.36 15.92
CA SER A 57 19.64 1.39 14.56
C SER A 57 18.18 0.91 14.46
N LYS A 58 17.73 0.08 15.42
CA LYS A 58 16.36 -0.44 15.51
C LYS A 58 15.33 0.59 15.96
N ASN A 59 15.73 1.62 16.72
CA ASN A 59 14.81 2.55 17.36
C ASN A 59 14.73 3.93 16.69
N ARG A 60 15.29 4.07 15.47
CA ARG A 60 15.33 5.35 14.75
C ARG A 60 14.01 5.78 14.11
N PHE A 61 12.97 4.95 14.17
CA PHE A 61 11.69 5.22 13.52
C PHE A 61 10.56 5.34 14.55
N ALA A 62 9.85 6.45 14.50
CA ALA A 62 8.70 6.69 15.37
C ALA A 62 7.39 6.45 14.61
N HIS A 63 6.59 5.51 15.11
CA HIS A 63 5.27 5.18 14.58
C HIS A 63 4.20 6.10 15.16
N HIS A 64 3.33 6.62 14.29
CA HIS A 64 2.17 7.41 14.70
C HIS A 64 0.91 6.86 14.02
N THR A 65 -0.16 6.78 14.81
CA THR A 65 -1.51 6.52 14.31
C THR A 65 -2.29 7.82 14.31
N ILE A 66 -2.91 8.14 13.17
CA ILE A 66 -3.73 9.31 12.96
C ILE A 66 -5.16 8.81 12.76
N LEU A 67 -6.10 9.34 13.54
CA LEU A 67 -7.49 8.91 13.41
C LEU A 67 -8.06 9.42 12.08
N PHE A 68 -8.74 8.54 11.36
CA PHE A 68 -9.37 8.95 10.12
C PHE A 68 -10.50 9.94 10.41
N ARG A 69 -10.62 11.00 9.59
CA ARG A 69 -11.48 12.17 9.84
C ARG A 69 -11.12 13.01 11.06
N GLU A 70 -9.94 12.80 11.67
CA GLU A 70 -9.46 13.69 12.71
C GLU A 70 -9.38 15.11 12.18
N THR A 71 -10.05 16.02 12.89
CA THR A 71 -10.12 17.44 12.52
C THR A 71 -9.11 18.25 13.31
N ASP A 72 -8.38 17.66 14.25
CA ASP A 72 -7.45 18.43 15.05
C ASP A 72 -6.27 18.89 14.18
N GLN A 73 -6.07 20.21 14.12
CA GLN A 73 -5.33 20.89 13.06
C GLN A 73 -3.81 20.73 13.16
N HIS A 74 -3.33 19.95 14.13
CA HIS A 74 -1.93 19.96 14.57
C HIS A 74 -1.10 18.80 14.05
N VAL A 75 -1.69 17.83 13.34
CA VAL A 75 -0.94 16.72 12.77
C VAL A 75 -0.39 17.11 11.39
N ARG A 76 0.61 17.99 11.36
CA ARG A 76 1.44 18.24 10.18
C ARG A 76 2.84 17.71 10.45
N PHE A 77 2.99 16.41 10.24
CA PHE A 77 4.32 15.85 10.11
C PHE A 77 4.93 16.39 8.82
N ASP A 78 6.21 16.74 8.89
CA ASP A 78 7.02 17.03 7.72
C ASP A 78 7.06 15.79 6.81
N PRO A 79 6.46 15.83 5.61
CA PRO A 79 6.41 14.69 4.71
C PRO A 79 7.81 14.18 4.32
N ASP A 80 8.82 15.05 4.31
CA ASP A 80 10.20 14.68 3.96
C ASP A 80 10.86 13.77 5.02
N ARG A 81 10.28 13.72 6.22
CA ARG A 81 10.76 12.85 7.30
C ARG A 81 10.01 11.54 7.40
N ILE A 82 8.94 11.36 6.63
CA ILE A 82 8.12 10.14 6.64
C ILE A 82 8.72 9.13 5.70
N VAL A 83 8.98 7.93 6.21
CA VAL A 83 9.66 6.84 5.48
C VAL A 83 8.79 5.63 5.19
N ALA A 84 7.64 5.53 5.87
CA ALA A 84 6.61 4.56 5.56
C ALA A 84 5.22 5.11 5.91
N ALA A 85 4.20 4.59 5.23
CA ALA A 85 2.80 4.93 5.45
C ALA A 85 1.90 3.71 5.25
N SER A 86 0.76 3.65 5.95
CA SER A 86 -0.25 2.62 5.73
C SER A 86 -1.64 3.08 6.20
N MET A 87 -2.64 2.96 5.34
CA MET A 87 -4.04 2.93 5.72
C MET A 87 -4.40 1.51 6.14
N VAL A 88 -4.88 1.37 7.38
CA VAL A 88 -5.42 0.12 7.92
C VAL A 88 -6.94 0.25 7.99
N LEU A 89 -7.64 -0.74 7.44
CA LEU A 89 -9.08 -0.86 7.49
C LEU A 89 -9.46 -1.92 8.52
N MET A 90 -10.22 -1.51 9.53
CA MET A 90 -10.78 -2.38 10.55
C MET A 90 -12.25 -2.68 10.24
N ARG A 91 -12.67 -3.92 10.45
CA ARG A 91 -14.08 -4.31 10.40
C ARG A 91 -14.41 -5.25 11.55
N GLU A 92 -15.57 -5.03 12.16
CA GLU A 92 -16.17 -5.98 13.08
C GLU A 92 -16.91 -7.04 12.26
N ALA A 93 -16.49 -8.30 12.40
CA ALA A 93 -17.15 -9.43 11.78
C ALA A 93 -18.28 -9.92 12.69
N SER A 94 -19.48 -9.99 12.14
CA SER A 94 -20.61 -10.63 12.83
C SER A 94 -20.59 -12.11 12.50
N ILE A 95 -20.28 -12.93 13.50
CA ILE A 95 -20.28 -14.39 13.38
C ILE A 95 -21.45 -14.92 14.21
N SER A 96 -22.36 -15.64 13.55
CA SER A 96 -23.53 -16.23 14.21
C SER A 96 -23.10 -17.14 15.36
N GLY A 97 -23.69 -16.95 16.55
CA GLY A 97 -23.43 -17.76 17.73
C GLY A 97 -22.31 -17.29 18.66
N LEU A 98 -21.55 -16.24 18.31
CA LEU A 98 -20.57 -15.63 19.22
C LEU A 98 -21.16 -14.42 19.98
N PRO A 99 -20.94 -14.29 21.30
CA PRO A 99 -21.45 -13.17 22.09
C PRO A 99 -20.64 -11.87 21.91
N PHE A 100 -19.61 -11.89 21.06
CA PHE A 100 -18.75 -10.75 20.74
C PHE A 100 -18.47 -10.69 19.23
N SER A 101 -18.19 -9.51 18.72
CA SER A 101 -17.83 -9.29 17.31
C SER A 101 -16.30 -9.23 17.15
N PRO A 102 -15.64 -10.28 16.62
CA PRO A 102 -14.19 -10.24 16.38
C PRO A 102 -13.84 -9.15 15.36
N ARG A 103 -12.67 -8.55 15.53
CA ARG A 103 -12.18 -7.52 14.61
C ARG A 103 -11.17 -8.10 13.64
N ILE A 104 -11.32 -7.74 12.37
CA ILE A 104 -10.37 -8.07 11.31
C ILE A 104 -9.75 -6.80 10.75
N PHE A 105 -8.45 -6.82 10.52
CA PHE A 105 -7.69 -5.67 10.04
C PHE A 105 -7.13 -5.99 8.65
N TYR A 106 -7.12 -5.01 7.75
CA TYR A 106 -6.59 -5.15 6.41
C TYR A 106 -5.93 -3.85 5.94
N ALA A 107 -4.68 -3.90 5.52
CA ALA A 107 -3.97 -2.81 4.87
C ALA A 107 -3.85 -3.08 3.35
N PRO A 108 -4.83 -2.66 2.54
CA PRO A 108 -4.88 -3.00 1.11
C PRO A 108 -3.76 -2.32 0.32
N ARG A 109 -2.90 -3.09 -0.35
CA ARG A 109 -1.69 -2.61 -1.04
C ARG A 109 -0.74 -1.84 -0.11
N GLY A 110 -0.82 -2.10 1.19
CA GLY A 110 0.05 -1.52 2.21
C GLY A 110 0.79 -2.62 2.99
N PRO A 111 1.76 -2.25 3.84
CA PRO A 111 2.29 -0.89 4.02
C PRO A 111 3.11 -0.40 2.81
N LEU A 112 3.26 0.92 2.69
CA LEU A 112 4.13 1.59 1.72
C LEU A 112 5.42 2.00 2.41
N LEU A 113 6.56 1.66 1.82
CA LEU A 113 7.90 1.99 2.32
C LEU A 113 8.67 2.72 1.22
N HIS A 114 9.53 3.68 1.59
CA HIS A 114 10.45 4.29 0.62
C HIS A 114 11.46 3.29 0.07
N SER A 115 11.89 2.33 0.88
CA SER A 115 12.77 1.24 0.43
C SER A 115 12.48 -0.03 1.21
N TRP A 116 12.13 -1.08 0.49
CA TRP A 116 12.04 -2.44 1.04
C TRP A 116 13.42 -3.05 1.32
N ASP A 117 14.51 -2.45 0.84
CA ASP A 117 15.87 -2.89 1.12
C ASP A 117 16.34 -2.52 2.54
N ASP A 118 15.70 -1.53 3.19
CA ASP A 118 15.96 -1.18 4.58
C ASP A 118 15.33 -2.18 5.56
N GLU A 119 16.16 -3.05 6.12
CA GLU A 119 15.73 -4.12 7.03
C GLU A 119 15.14 -3.60 8.33
N ASN A 120 15.72 -2.53 8.87
CA ASN A 120 15.25 -1.98 10.12
C ASN A 120 13.89 -1.30 9.92
N LEU A 121 13.68 -0.65 8.78
CA LEU A 121 12.39 -0.03 8.46
C LEU A 121 11.31 -1.09 8.29
N ARG A 122 11.51 -2.08 7.41
CA ARG A 122 10.49 -3.12 7.17
C ARG A 122 10.15 -3.91 8.42
N ARG A 123 11.15 -4.26 9.25
CA ARG A 123 10.92 -4.95 10.52
C ARG A 123 10.07 -4.09 11.45
N LYS A 124 10.45 -2.83 11.68
CA LYS A 124 9.73 -1.92 12.57
C LYS A 124 8.28 -1.69 12.13
N VAL A 125 8.06 -1.43 10.84
CA VAL A 125 6.72 -1.19 10.29
C VAL A 125 5.81 -2.40 10.50
N LEU A 126 6.30 -3.61 10.19
CA LEU A 126 5.52 -4.83 10.33
C LEU A 126 5.24 -5.18 11.79
N GLU A 127 6.23 -5.00 12.69
CA GLU A 127 6.07 -5.20 14.13
C GLU A 127 5.05 -4.23 14.74
N ASP A 128 5.08 -2.96 14.34
CA ASP A 128 4.12 -1.95 14.80
C ASP A 128 2.70 -2.24 14.32
N LEU A 129 2.54 -2.68 13.07
CA LEU A 129 1.24 -3.10 12.54
C LEU A 129 0.66 -4.30 13.30
N ILE A 130 1.50 -5.28 13.64
CA ILE A 130 1.09 -6.42 14.48
C ILE A 130 0.71 -5.94 15.88
N SER A 131 1.51 -5.05 16.48
CA SER A 131 1.27 -4.54 17.83
C SER A 131 -0.04 -3.75 17.89
N PHE A 132 -0.25 -2.84 16.94
CA PHE A 132 -1.50 -2.10 16.77
C PHE A 132 -2.72 -3.03 16.62
N ALA A 133 -2.60 -4.08 15.81
CA ALA A 133 -3.69 -5.04 15.63
C ALA A 133 -4.01 -5.80 16.94
N LYS A 134 -2.97 -6.23 17.68
CA LYS A 134 -3.13 -6.92 18.97
C LYS A 134 -3.78 -6.02 20.03
N GLU A 135 -3.28 -4.80 20.19
CA GLU A 135 -3.79 -3.81 21.15
C GLU A 135 -5.26 -3.46 20.89
N ASN A 136 -5.70 -3.53 19.63
CA ASN A 136 -7.07 -3.24 19.23
C ASN A 136 -7.97 -4.49 19.13
N GLY A 137 -7.50 -5.65 19.61
CA GLY A 137 -8.28 -6.88 19.70
C GLY A 137 -8.58 -7.54 18.35
N ALA A 138 -7.71 -7.34 17.35
CA ALA A 138 -7.86 -7.98 16.06
C ALA A 138 -7.53 -9.48 16.16
N ILE A 139 -8.33 -10.32 15.50
CA ILE A 139 -8.02 -11.76 15.35
C ILE A 139 -6.88 -11.98 14.34
N PHE A 140 -6.76 -11.09 13.36
CA PHE A 140 -5.64 -11.02 12.42
C PHE A 140 -5.56 -9.62 11.79
N ILE A 141 -4.38 -9.29 11.28
CA ILE A 141 -4.16 -8.25 10.30
C ILE A 141 -3.66 -8.88 8.99
N LYS A 142 -4.22 -8.42 7.87
CA LYS A 142 -3.78 -8.81 6.53
C LYS A 142 -3.10 -7.63 5.83
N VAL A 143 -2.03 -7.92 5.10
CA VAL A 143 -1.29 -6.97 4.28
C VAL A 143 -1.03 -7.60 2.92
N ASP A 144 -0.89 -6.77 1.90
CA ASP A 144 -0.55 -7.17 0.52
C ASP A 144 0.29 -6.07 -0.16
N PRO A 145 1.48 -5.75 0.40
CA PRO A 145 2.34 -4.70 -0.11
C PRO A 145 2.90 -5.02 -1.50
N GLU A 146 3.29 -3.98 -2.25
CA GLU A 146 3.92 -4.12 -3.57
C GLU A 146 5.40 -4.50 -3.45
N VAL A 147 5.66 -5.73 -3.00
CA VAL A 147 7.02 -6.28 -2.97
C VAL A 147 7.25 -7.06 -4.24
N VAL A 148 8.06 -6.50 -5.14
CA VAL A 148 8.44 -7.17 -6.39
C VAL A 148 9.35 -8.36 -6.07
N ILE A 149 9.05 -9.51 -6.67
CA ILE A 149 9.82 -10.76 -6.55
C ILE A 149 10.43 -11.23 -7.86
N GLY A 150 10.22 -10.48 -8.94
CA GLY A 150 10.75 -10.74 -10.27
C GLY A 150 9.98 -10.01 -11.37
N TYR A 151 10.60 -9.91 -12.55
CA TYR A 151 10.02 -9.36 -13.79
C TYR A 151 10.14 -10.40 -14.91
N GLY A 152 9.15 -10.51 -15.81
CA GLY A 152 9.23 -11.38 -17.00
C GLY A 152 7.88 -11.83 -17.57
N GLU A 153 7.87 -12.22 -18.85
CA GLU A 153 6.72 -12.79 -19.58
C GLU A 153 6.81 -14.33 -19.66
N PRO A 154 5.69 -15.06 -19.81
CA PRO A 154 4.52 -15.15 -18.93
C PRO A 154 4.78 -16.07 -17.72
N ASN A 155 6.04 -16.47 -17.51
CA ASN A 155 6.48 -17.28 -16.39
C ASN A 155 7.87 -16.75 -16.02
N PRO A 156 7.96 -15.67 -15.23
CA PRO A 156 9.25 -15.14 -14.82
C PRO A 156 10.02 -16.30 -14.20
N SER A 157 11.24 -16.54 -14.66
CA SER A 157 12.18 -17.35 -13.88
C SER A 157 12.23 -16.66 -12.52
N LEU A 158 11.62 -17.28 -11.52
CA LEU A 158 11.70 -16.83 -10.14
C LEU A 158 13.18 -16.85 -9.80
N ASP A 159 13.83 -15.70 -9.97
CA ASP A 159 15.19 -15.55 -9.51
C ASP A 159 15.11 -15.64 -8.00
N ASN A 160 15.49 -16.80 -7.47
CA ASN A 160 15.48 -17.05 -6.03
C ASN A 160 16.37 -16.04 -5.27
N ASN A 161 17.24 -15.30 -5.97
CA ASN A 161 18.06 -14.24 -5.42
C ASN A 161 17.42 -12.83 -5.51
N HIS A 162 16.20 -12.69 -6.05
CA HIS A 162 15.52 -11.40 -6.07
C HIS A 162 15.34 -10.87 -4.62
N PRO A 163 15.67 -9.61 -4.30
CA PRO A 163 15.60 -9.07 -2.94
C PRO A 163 14.24 -9.27 -2.25
N GLY A 164 13.14 -9.19 -3.01
CA GLY A 164 11.79 -9.47 -2.49
C GLY A 164 11.59 -10.88 -1.91
N ASN A 165 12.34 -11.89 -2.36
CA ASN A 165 12.30 -13.23 -1.75
C ASN A 165 12.86 -13.24 -0.33
N THR A 166 13.83 -12.37 -0.04
CA THR A 166 14.33 -12.17 1.33
C THR A 166 13.25 -11.56 2.20
N VAL A 167 12.53 -10.54 1.71
CA VAL A 167 11.39 -9.95 2.42
C VAL A 167 10.32 -11.00 2.76
N ILE A 168 9.96 -11.87 1.80
CA ILE A 168 8.99 -12.96 2.05
C ILE A 168 9.46 -13.89 3.17
N ARG A 169 10.72 -14.34 3.13
CA ARG A 169 11.28 -15.25 4.15
C ARG A 169 11.30 -14.60 5.53
N GLU A 170 11.67 -13.33 5.61
CA GLU A 170 11.65 -12.57 6.86
C GLU A 170 10.22 -12.44 7.40
N MET A 171 9.25 -12.07 6.56
CA MET A 171 7.84 -12.02 6.97
C MET A 171 7.35 -13.37 7.51
N GLN A 172 7.67 -14.47 6.84
CA GLN A 172 7.34 -15.82 7.30
C GLN A 172 7.98 -16.14 8.66
N SER A 173 9.25 -15.78 8.85
CA SER A 173 9.95 -15.97 10.13
C SER A 173 9.35 -15.13 11.27
N ALA A 174 8.75 -13.98 10.94
CA ALA A 174 8.04 -13.10 11.87
C ALA A 174 6.58 -13.52 12.11
N GLY A 175 6.16 -14.69 11.59
CA GLY A 175 4.83 -15.26 11.81
C GLY A 175 3.76 -14.82 10.82
N TRP A 176 4.10 -14.08 9.77
CA TRP A 176 3.18 -13.82 8.67
C TRP A 176 2.97 -15.08 7.84
N THR A 177 1.72 -15.34 7.45
CA THR A 177 1.38 -16.49 6.62
C THR A 177 0.63 -16.06 5.36
N TYR A 178 0.81 -16.81 4.27
CA TYR A 178 0.06 -16.55 3.04
C TYR A 178 -1.42 -16.84 3.27
N SER A 179 -2.24 -15.83 2.98
CA SER A 179 -3.69 -16.00 3.03
C SER A 179 -4.16 -16.89 1.87
N PRO A 180 -5.00 -17.92 2.14
CA PRO A 180 -5.55 -18.78 1.08
C PRO A 180 -6.51 -18.01 0.16
N SER A 181 -7.12 -16.93 0.64
CA SER A 181 -7.95 -16.02 -0.16
C SER A 181 -7.11 -14.83 -0.63
N GLN A 182 -6.72 -14.77 -1.90
CA GLN A 182 -6.09 -13.57 -2.44
C GLN A 182 -7.18 -12.54 -2.79
N ILE A 183 -7.08 -11.34 -2.21
CA ILE A 183 -8.00 -10.23 -2.49
C ILE A 183 -7.53 -9.48 -3.74
N GLN A 184 -6.21 -9.32 -3.90
CA GLN A 184 -5.56 -8.66 -5.04
C GLN A 184 -4.85 -9.69 -5.91
N PHE A 185 -4.78 -9.41 -7.21
CA PHE A 185 -3.97 -10.21 -8.15
C PHE A 185 -2.49 -9.95 -7.91
N LYS A 186 -1.70 -11.04 -7.88
CA LYS A 186 -0.24 -10.98 -7.69
C LYS A 186 0.53 -10.49 -8.92
N ASN A 187 0.01 -10.76 -10.12
CA ASN A 187 0.69 -10.44 -11.36
C ASN A 187 0.02 -9.22 -12.01
N THR A 188 0.82 -8.19 -12.26
CA THR A 188 0.39 -6.94 -12.90
C THR A 188 1.21 -6.76 -14.18
N MET A 189 0.54 -6.43 -15.30
CA MET A 189 1.23 -6.00 -16.52
C MET A 189 1.39 -4.48 -16.51
N LEU A 190 2.63 -4.00 -16.49
CA LEU A 190 2.93 -2.57 -16.48
C LEU A 190 3.42 -2.11 -17.86
N LEU A 191 2.83 -1.01 -18.36
CA LEU A 191 3.26 -0.33 -19.58
C LEU A 191 3.88 1.02 -19.20
N ALA A 192 5.18 1.19 -19.45
CA ALA A 192 5.87 2.45 -19.16
C ALA A 192 5.43 3.55 -20.13
N LEU A 193 4.78 4.61 -19.63
CA LEU A 193 4.21 5.70 -20.43
C LEU A 193 5.17 6.86 -20.72
N LYS A 194 6.48 6.70 -20.43
CA LYS A 194 7.49 7.75 -20.65
C LYS A 194 7.84 7.96 -22.14
N LYS A 195 7.40 7.06 -23.02
CA LYS A 195 7.68 7.09 -24.46
C LYS A 195 6.63 7.94 -25.21
N SER A 196 6.96 8.37 -26.43
CA SER A 196 5.98 9.00 -27.33
C SER A 196 4.85 8.03 -27.68
N GLU A 197 3.69 8.54 -28.11
CA GLU A 197 2.57 7.69 -28.54
C GLU A 197 2.96 6.82 -29.73
N GLU A 198 3.77 7.35 -30.65
CA GLU A 198 4.32 6.63 -31.80
C GLU A 198 5.21 5.46 -31.35
N ASP A 199 6.14 5.71 -30.43
CA ASP A 199 7.04 4.67 -29.91
C ASP A 199 6.29 3.60 -29.12
N LEU A 200 5.32 4.01 -28.29
CA LEU A 200 4.44 3.08 -27.58
C LEU A 200 3.69 2.19 -28.56
N LEU A 201 3.15 2.76 -29.64
CA LEU A 201 2.50 1.99 -30.68
C LEU A 201 3.47 1.02 -31.34
N MET A 202 4.69 1.45 -31.69
CA MET A 202 5.69 0.60 -32.34
C MET A 202 6.06 -0.63 -31.51
N ASP A 203 6.16 -0.49 -30.19
CA ASP A 203 6.45 -1.59 -29.26
C ASP A 203 5.34 -2.65 -29.19
N MET A 204 4.10 -2.29 -29.51
CA MET A 204 2.98 -3.24 -29.48
C MET A 204 3.13 -4.31 -30.56
N LYS A 205 2.61 -5.52 -30.31
CA LYS A 205 2.50 -6.58 -31.35
C LYS A 205 1.77 -6.05 -32.59
N GLN A 206 2.18 -6.49 -33.79
CA GLN A 206 1.64 -6.02 -35.07
C GLN A 206 0.11 -6.05 -35.15
N LYS A 207 -0.52 -7.13 -34.65
CA LYS A 207 -1.99 -7.26 -34.62
C LYS A 207 -2.65 -6.19 -33.75
N THR A 208 -2.04 -5.83 -32.62
CA THR A 208 -2.53 -4.76 -31.74
C THR A 208 -2.52 -3.42 -32.48
N ARG A 209 -1.38 -3.06 -33.09
CA ARG A 209 -1.26 -1.82 -33.90
C ARG A 209 -2.30 -1.76 -35.02
N TYR A 210 -2.51 -2.87 -35.72
CA TYR A 210 -3.51 -2.98 -36.79
C TYR A 210 -4.93 -2.72 -36.27
N ASN A 211 -5.31 -3.31 -35.13
CA ASN A 211 -6.65 -3.16 -34.55
C ASN A 211 -6.92 -1.74 -34.02
N ILE A 212 -5.91 -1.07 -33.44
CA ILE A 212 -6.02 0.33 -33.01
C ILE A 212 -6.34 1.20 -34.23
N ARG A 213 -5.54 1.11 -35.30
CA ARG A 213 -5.77 1.87 -36.54
C ARG A 213 -7.08 1.48 -37.25
N LEU A 214 -7.51 0.23 -37.15
CA LEU A 214 -8.77 -0.23 -37.71
C LEU A 214 -9.97 0.40 -37.00
N SER A 215 -9.89 0.55 -35.68
CA SER A 215 -10.97 1.16 -34.87
C SER A 215 -11.17 2.62 -35.24
N ASP A 216 -10.07 3.35 -35.42
CA ASP A 216 -10.07 4.73 -35.93
C ASP A 216 -10.70 4.83 -37.33
N ARG A 217 -10.26 3.99 -38.29
CA ARG A 217 -10.87 3.93 -39.63
C ARG A 217 -12.37 3.56 -39.62
N LYS A 218 -12.84 2.87 -38.59
CA LYS A 218 -14.26 2.51 -38.41
C LYS A 218 -15.07 3.61 -37.71
N GLY A 219 -14.47 4.76 -37.41
CA GLY A 219 -15.15 5.89 -36.77
C GLY A 219 -15.50 5.65 -35.29
N VAL A 220 -14.80 4.74 -34.62
CA VAL A 220 -15.00 4.51 -33.17
C VAL A 220 -14.48 5.72 -32.41
N SER A 221 -15.30 6.28 -31.52
CA SER A 221 -14.93 7.40 -30.66
C SER A 221 -15.04 7.04 -29.18
N VAL A 222 -14.25 7.73 -28.34
CA VAL A 222 -14.24 7.56 -26.89
C VAL A 222 -14.81 8.83 -26.25
N ARG A 223 -15.65 8.66 -25.23
CA ARG A 223 -16.15 9.75 -24.38
C ARG A 223 -15.89 9.45 -22.92
N ILE A 224 -15.74 10.49 -22.11
CA ILE A 224 -15.68 10.35 -20.66
C ILE A 224 -17.08 9.91 -20.17
N GLY A 225 -17.08 8.91 -19.30
CA GLY A 225 -18.27 8.28 -18.72
C GLY A 225 -18.88 9.09 -17.60
#